data_AF-A0A3D2G282-F1
#
_entry.id   AF-A0A3D2G282-F1
#
_cell.length_a   1.000
_cell.length_b   1.000
_cell.length_c   1.000
_cell.angle_alpha   90.00
_cell.angle_beta   90.00
_cell.angle_gamma   90.00
#
_symmetry.space_group_name_H-M   'P 1'
#
loop_
_entity.id
_entity.type
_entity.pdbx_description
1 polymer ?
#
loop_
_entity_poly.entity_id
_entity_poly.type
_entity_poly.pdbx_seq_one_letter_code
_entity_poly.pdbx_strand_id
1 'polypeptide(L)'
;MASRILHLAAAKLILDEHPVTDEKRFRLGSILPDAGERVSAHFRVRIDGGTKTMMALGGFRARFADKMDDPLYLGYYLHLVQDIVFRKVFYLDHGWKVDSPQKVERLYDDYRILNTWAIEKFALREDLTAPEDFSAEPICAVSDFALPEFLAELHADFTTPPPPGDCVYFTKAIAEEFLTAAVPLCRREIAALREGKTAVDERAWAWEARQEPNLSTPCEPS
;
A
#
# COMPACT_ATOMS: atom_id res chain seq x y z
N MET A 1 6.08 -2.62 2.01
CA MET A 1 4.65 -2.93 2.10
C MET A 1 4.30 -3.07 3.54
N ALA A 2 3.35 -2.25 4.00
CA ALA A 2 2.64 -2.50 5.23
C ALA A 2 1.77 -3.77 5.08
N SER A 3 1.16 -4.23 6.17
CA SER A 3 0.11 -5.24 6.06
C SER A 3 -1.13 -4.66 5.35
N ARG A 4 -1.79 -5.47 4.52
CA ARG A 4 -3.07 -5.13 3.86
C ARG A 4 -4.14 -4.66 4.86
N ILE A 5 -4.14 -5.18 6.09
CA ILE A 5 -5.05 -4.74 7.15
C ILE A 5 -4.77 -3.30 7.61
N LEU A 6 -3.50 -2.88 7.64
CA LEU A 6 -3.15 -1.49 7.96
C LEU A 6 -3.53 -0.54 6.83
N HIS A 7 -3.44 -0.99 5.58
CA HIS A 7 -3.98 -0.25 4.44
C HIS A 7 -5.51 -0.09 4.55
N LEU A 8 -6.24 -1.13 4.98
CA LEU A 8 -7.67 -1.02 5.28
C LEU A 8 -7.97 -0.08 6.46
N ALA A 9 -7.13 -0.06 7.50
CA ALA A 9 -7.24 0.88 8.60
C ALA A 9 -7.07 2.33 8.13
N ALA A 10 -6.05 2.60 7.31
CA ALA A 10 -5.86 3.90 6.69
C ALA A 10 -7.06 4.28 5.79
N ALA A 11 -7.54 3.34 4.96
CA ALA A 11 -8.71 3.54 4.10
C ALA A 11 -9.96 3.91 4.91
N LYS A 12 -10.23 3.21 6.01
CA LYS A 12 -11.33 3.51 6.93
C LYS A 12 -11.26 4.95 7.45
N LEU A 13 -10.09 5.37 7.95
CA LEU A 13 -9.88 6.72 8.46
C LEU A 13 -9.99 7.80 7.36
N ILE A 14 -9.62 7.48 6.13
CA ILE A 14 -9.79 8.39 4.98
C ILE A 14 -11.27 8.52 4.64
N LEU A 15 -12.00 7.41 4.55
CA LEU A 15 -13.42 7.35 4.18
C LEU A 15 -14.33 8.06 5.19
N ASP A 16 -13.97 8.05 6.47
CA ASP A 16 -14.72 8.76 7.51
C ASP A 16 -14.79 10.29 7.27
N GLU A 17 -13.81 10.86 6.56
CA GLU A 17 -13.78 12.30 6.22
C GLU A 17 -14.00 12.58 4.73
N HIS A 18 -13.71 11.60 3.87
CA HIS A 18 -13.92 11.67 2.42
C HIS A 18 -14.72 10.47 1.93
N PRO A 19 -16.05 10.47 2.15
CA PRO A 19 -16.91 9.45 1.59
C PRO A 19 -16.78 9.38 0.07
N VAL A 20 -16.83 8.17 -0.47
CA VAL A 20 -16.81 7.87 -1.89
C VAL A 20 -18.11 7.19 -2.29
N THR A 21 -18.39 7.12 -3.59
CA THR A 21 -19.62 6.52 -4.14
C THR A 21 -19.72 5.02 -3.88
N ASP A 22 -18.59 4.31 -3.86
CA ASP A 22 -18.52 2.88 -3.56
C ASP A 22 -17.35 2.58 -2.60
N GLU A 23 -17.69 2.39 -1.33
CA GLU A 23 -16.74 2.11 -0.25
C GLU A 23 -15.98 0.79 -0.48
N LYS A 24 -16.67 -0.25 -0.96
CA LYS A 24 -16.05 -1.58 -1.15
C LYS A 24 -15.03 -1.53 -2.28
N ARG A 25 -15.37 -0.83 -3.37
CA ARG A 25 -14.47 -0.62 -4.50
C ARG A 25 -13.22 0.18 -4.11
N PHE A 26 -13.38 1.21 -3.29
CA PHE A 26 -12.24 1.95 -2.72
C PHE A 26 -11.36 1.08 -1.83
N ARG A 27 -11.97 0.32 -0.91
CA ARG A 27 -11.26 -0.56 0.00
C ARG A 27 -10.51 -1.66 -0.74
N LEU A 28 -11.12 -2.26 -1.77
CA LEU A 28 -10.44 -3.18 -2.67
C LEU A 28 -9.23 -2.51 -3.33
N GLY A 29 -9.41 -1.31 -3.90
CA GLY A 29 -8.32 -0.52 -4.47
C GLY A 29 -7.17 -0.28 -3.50
N SER A 30 -7.49 0.04 -2.23
CA SER A 30 -6.50 0.34 -1.19
C SER A 30 -5.61 -0.84 -0.79
N ILE A 31 -5.97 -2.07 -1.15
CA ILE A 31 -5.18 -3.28 -0.86
C ILE A 31 -4.77 -4.04 -2.12
N LEU A 32 -5.34 -3.72 -3.28
CA LEU A 32 -5.09 -4.43 -4.53
C LEU A 32 -3.60 -4.50 -4.94
N PRO A 33 -2.77 -3.46 -4.72
CA PRO A 33 -1.34 -3.57 -5.03
C PRO A 33 -0.65 -4.74 -4.32
N ASP A 34 -1.09 -5.14 -3.13
CA ASP A 34 -0.53 -6.27 -2.38
C ASP A 34 -0.89 -7.64 -2.97
N ALA A 35 -1.84 -7.69 -3.92
CA ALA A 35 -2.22 -8.90 -4.65
C ALA A 35 -1.37 -9.14 -5.92
N GLY A 36 -0.51 -8.18 -6.29
CA GLY A 36 0.27 -8.21 -7.52
C GLY A 36 1.77 -8.33 -7.31
N GLU A 37 2.50 -8.30 -8.42
CA GLU A 37 3.97 -8.33 -8.44
C GLU A 37 4.55 -7.05 -7.80
N ARG A 38 5.52 -7.24 -6.90
CA ARG A 38 6.07 -6.20 -6.00
C ARG A 38 6.62 -4.95 -6.70
N VAL A 39 7.11 -5.08 -7.92
CA VAL A 39 7.68 -3.96 -8.68
C VAL A 39 6.58 -3.26 -9.45
N SER A 40 5.85 -4.01 -10.27
CA SER A 40 4.89 -3.45 -11.21
C SER A 40 3.63 -2.94 -10.52
N ALA A 41 3.05 -3.71 -9.60
CA ALA A 41 1.85 -3.32 -8.85
C ALA A 41 2.10 -2.12 -7.92
N HIS A 42 3.34 -1.91 -7.50
CA HIS A 42 3.70 -0.75 -6.69
C HIS A 42 4.24 0.41 -7.52
N PHE A 43 4.28 0.32 -8.85
CA PHE A 43 4.80 1.40 -9.71
C PHE A 43 6.24 1.81 -9.32
N ARG A 44 7.07 0.84 -8.92
CA ARG A 44 8.45 1.11 -8.52
C ARG A 44 9.33 1.31 -9.74
N VAL A 45 10.06 2.42 -9.76
CA VAL A 45 11.00 2.74 -10.84
C VAL A 45 12.37 3.08 -10.27
N ARG A 46 13.42 2.80 -11.05
CA ARG A 46 14.78 3.27 -10.77
C ARG A 46 14.97 4.67 -11.35
N ILE A 47 15.57 5.57 -10.58
CA ILE A 47 15.92 6.93 -10.99
C ILE A 47 17.41 7.20 -10.70
N ASP A 48 17.91 8.38 -11.08
CA ASP A 48 19.29 8.83 -10.80
C ASP A 48 20.34 7.81 -11.26
N GLY A 49 20.22 7.35 -12.52
CA GLY A 49 21.11 6.35 -13.09
C GLY A 49 21.05 4.99 -12.39
N GLY A 50 19.94 4.67 -11.72
CA GLY A 50 19.77 3.40 -11.01
C GLY A 50 20.10 3.46 -9.51
N THR A 51 20.57 4.60 -8.99
CA THR A 51 21.04 4.71 -7.60
C THR A 51 19.91 4.86 -6.58
N LYS A 52 18.71 5.26 -7.03
CA LYS A 52 17.52 5.36 -6.18
C LYS A 52 16.33 4.63 -6.78
N THR A 53 15.41 4.22 -5.92
CA THR A 53 14.08 3.77 -6.32
C THR A 53 13.05 4.78 -5.83
N MET A 54 11.97 4.91 -6.60
CA MET A 54 10.86 5.82 -6.36
C MET A 54 9.54 5.10 -6.65
N MET A 55 8.46 5.53 -6.00
CA MET A 55 7.10 5.20 -6.43
C MET A 55 6.67 6.20 -7.51
N ALA A 56 6.41 5.74 -8.72
CA ALA A 56 6.02 6.60 -9.84
C ALA A 56 4.54 7.02 -9.78
N LEU A 57 4.18 7.83 -8.77
CA LEU A 57 2.81 8.31 -8.57
C LEU A 57 2.30 9.09 -9.80
N GLY A 58 3.14 9.91 -10.42
CA GLY A 58 2.84 10.63 -11.66
C GLY A 58 2.61 9.71 -12.84
N GLY A 59 3.37 8.62 -12.92
CA GLY A 59 3.14 7.56 -13.91
C GLY A 59 1.78 6.90 -13.74
N PHE A 60 1.38 6.59 -12.50
CA PHE A 60 0.04 6.07 -12.20
C PHE A 60 -1.06 7.04 -12.65
N ARG A 61 -0.98 8.31 -12.21
CA ARG A 61 -1.97 9.34 -12.55
C ARG A 61 -2.07 9.58 -14.05
N ALA A 62 -0.95 9.59 -14.77
CA ALA A 62 -0.95 9.75 -16.22
C ALA A 62 -1.60 8.56 -16.93
N ARG A 63 -1.32 7.33 -16.47
CA ARG A 63 -1.87 6.10 -17.05
C ARG A 63 -3.37 5.95 -16.84
N PHE A 64 -3.89 6.44 -15.72
CA PHE A 64 -5.29 6.27 -15.31
C PHE A 64 -6.01 7.60 -15.09
N ALA A 65 -5.62 8.65 -15.83
CA ALA A 65 -6.13 10.01 -15.65
C ALA A 65 -7.66 10.08 -15.77
N ASP A 66 -8.24 9.33 -16.70
CA ASP A 66 -9.69 9.23 -16.95
C ASP A 66 -10.44 8.43 -15.88
N LYS A 67 -9.74 7.84 -14.91
CA LYS A 67 -10.29 6.94 -13.89
C LYS A 67 -10.05 7.39 -12.46
N MET A 68 -9.39 8.52 -12.24
CA MET A 68 -9.08 8.97 -10.88
C MET A 68 -10.33 9.29 -10.02
N ASP A 69 -11.48 9.51 -10.64
CA ASP A 69 -12.78 9.65 -9.96
C ASP A 69 -13.42 8.29 -9.56
N ASP A 70 -12.91 7.18 -10.12
CA ASP A 70 -13.35 5.84 -9.75
C ASP A 70 -12.71 5.43 -8.41
N PRO A 71 -13.52 4.98 -7.42
CA PRO A 71 -13.01 4.61 -6.10
C PRO A 71 -11.90 3.56 -6.11
N LEU A 72 -11.89 2.60 -7.04
CA LEU A 72 -10.84 1.57 -7.17
C LEU A 72 -9.48 2.21 -7.41
N TYR A 73 -9.43 3.14 -8.36
CA TYR A 73 -8.20 3.80 -8.79
C TYR A 73 -7.73 4.81 -7.77
N LEU A 74 -8.64 5.55 -7.14
CA LEU A 74 -8.29 6.44 -6.04
C LEU A 74 -7.75 5.63 -4.84
N GLY A 75 -8.39 4.52 -4.49
CA GLY A 75 -7.93 3.62 -3.43
C GLY A 75 -6.54 3.07 -3.71
N TYR A 76 -6.30 2.58 -4.92
CA TYR A 76 -4.99 2.09 -5.38
C TYR A 76 -3.93 3.18 -5.34
N TYR A 77 -4.25 4.37 -5.85
CA TYR A 77 -3.34 5.50 -5.83
C TYR A 77 -2.92 5.87 -4.40
N LEU A 78 -3.89 5.92 -3.48
CA LEU A 78 -3.61 6.24 -2.08
C LEU A 78 -2.87 5.12 -1.35
N HIS A 79 -3.00 3.86 -1.77
CA HIS A 79 -2.11 2.79 -1.31
C HIS A 79 -0.65 3.13 -1.62
N LEU A 80 -0.34 3.57 -2.86
CA LEU A 80 1.04 3.93 -3.22
C LEU A 80 1.57 5.10 -2.37
N VAL A 81 0.72 6.08 -2.06
CA VAL A 81 1.08 7.20 -1.15
C VAL A 81 1.35 6.69 0.26
N GLN A 82 0.48 5.82 0.79
CA GLN A 82 0.70 5.19 2.10
C GLN A 82 2.01 4.42 2.12
N ASP A 83 2.33 3.70 1.05
CA ASP A 83 3.48 2.81 1.04
C ASP A 83 4.83 3.56 0.98
N ILE A 84 4.85 4.76 0.38
CA ILE A 84 5.94 5.73 0.52
C ILE A 84 6.13 6.12 2.00
N VAL A 85 5.05 6.45 2.71
CA VAL A 85 5.12 6.82 4.13
C VAL A 85 5.56 5.66 4.99
N PHE A 86 5.03 4.45 4.73
CA PHE A 86 5.45 3.24 5.43
C PHE A 86 6.96 3.02 5.28
N ARG A 87 7.49 3.23 4.07
CA ARG A 87 8.92 3.10 3.84
C ARG A 87 9.73 4.11 4.65
N LYS A 88 9.32 5.37 4.64
CA LYS A 88 9.97 6.42 5.44
C LYS A 88 9.96 6.09 6.93
N VAL A 89 8.79 5.80 7.49
CA VAL A 89 8.64 5.52 8.92
C VAL A 89 9.41 4.26 9.29
N PHE A 90 9.10 3.11 8.68
CA PHE A 90 9.62 1.84 9.16
C PHE A 90 11.07 1.57 8.74
N TYR A 91 11.42 1.80 7.48
CA TYR A 91 12.76 1.48 6.97
C TYR A 91 13.78 2.57 7.26
N LEU A 92 13.39 3.85 7.15
CA LEU A 92 14.34 4.96 7.30
C LEU A 92 14.41 5.46 8.74
N ASP A 93 13.25 5.80 9.34
CA ASP A 93 13.23 6.42 10.67
C ASP A 93 13.47 5.39 11.78
N HIS A 94 12.86 4.20 11.66
CA HIS A 94 13.08 3.07 12.58
C HIS A 94 14.21 2.12 12.14
N GLY A 95 14.87 2.41 11.02
CA GLY A 95 16.09 1.73 10.59
C GLY A 95 15.93 0.25 10.25
N TRP A 96 14.71 -0.20 9.89
CA TRP A 96 14.47 -1.60 9.51
C TRP A 96 15.31 -2.03 8.30
N LYS A 97 15.88 -3.23 8.41
CA LYS A 97 16.72 -3.85 7.37
C LYS A 97 16.33 -5.31 7.18
N VAL A 98 16.28 -5.72 5.93
CA VAL A 98 16.08 -7.10 5.51
C VAL A 98 17.45 -7.76 5.34
N ASP A 99 18.01 -8.25 6.44
CA ASP A 99 19.36 -8.85 6.50
C ASP A 99 19.35 -10.34 6.89
N SER A 100 18.20 -10.91 7.28
CA SER A 100 18.04 -12.37 7.43
C SER A 100 16.60 -12.84 7.17
N PRO A 101 16.41 -14.09 6.69
CA PRO A 101 15.08 -14.70 6.53
C PRO A 101 14.29 -14.76 7.85
N GLN A 102 14.94 -15.06 8.97
CA GLN A 102 14.29 -15.17 10.28
C GLN A 102 13.70 -13.85 10.76
N LYS A 103 14.35 -12.73 10.41
CA LYS A 103 13.80 -11.40 10.71
C LYS A 103 12.57 -11.09 9.87
N VAL A 104 12.54 -11.55 8.62
CA VAL A 104 11.37 -11.41 7.75
C VAL A 104 10.21 -12.27 8.26
N GLU A 105 10.47 -13.53 8.63
CA GLU A 105 9.47 -14.40 9.27
C GLU A 105 8.91 -13.74 10.53
N ARG A 106 9.78 -13.20 11.39
CA ARG A 106 9.33 -12.51 12.59
C ARG A 106 8.52 -11.25 12.29
N LEU A 107 8.86 -10.49 11.24
CA LEU A 107 8.05 -9.35 10.81
C LEU A 107 6.65 -9.80 10.37
N TYR A 108 6.52 -10.95 9.71
CA TYR A 108 5.20 -11.51 9.39
C TYR A 108 4.43 -11.93 10.64
N ASP A 109 5.09 -12.42 11.69
CA ASP A 109 4.44 -12.64 13.00
C ASP A 109 3.92 -11.32 13.57
N ASP A 110 4.73 -10.25 13.54
CA ASP A 110 4.33 -8.93 14.01
C ASP A 110 3.09 -8.42 13.26
N TYR A 111 3.03 -8.62 11.93
CA TYR A 111 1.85 -8.29 11.13
C TYR A 111 0.63 -9.09 11.56
N ARG A 112 0.75 -10.41 11.77
CA ARG A 112 -0.38 -11.24 12.21
C ARG A 112 -0.90 -10.80 13.58
N ILE A 113 -0.02 -10.44 14.51
CA ILE A 113 -0.40 -9.88 15.82
C ILE A 113 -1.10 -8.52 15.65
N LEU A 114 -0.57 -7.65 14.79
CA LEU A 114 -1.15 -6.33 14.56
C LEU A 114 -2.46 -6.36 13.81
N ASN A 115 -2.67 -7.32 12.92
CA ASN A 115 -3.91 -7.46 12.15
C ASN A 115 -5.10 -7.58 13.11
N THR A 116 -5.00 -8.44 14.15
CA THR A 116 -6.04 -8.56 15.19
C THR A 116 -6.32 -7.22 15.87
N TRP A 117 -5.27 -6.52 16.31
CA TRP A 117 -5.42 -5.21 16.97
C TRP A 117 -6.06 -4.16 16.05
N ALA A 118 -5.63 -4.08 14.79
CA ALA A 118 -6.13 -3.08 13.84
C ALA A 118 -7.59 -3.36 13.46
N ILE A 119 -7.95 -4.64 13.26
CA ILE A 119 -9.33 -5.05 12.97
C ILE A 119 -10.26 -4.61 14.10
N GLU A 120 -9.89 -4.86 15.35
CA GLU A 120 -10.68 -4.47 16.52
C GLU A 120 -10.73 -2.95 16.69
N LYS A 121 -9.57 -2.28 16.68
CA LYS A 121 -9.46 -0.84 16.95
C LYS A 121 -10.24 0.02 15.95
N PHE A 122 -10.22 -0.37 14.67
CA PHE A 122 -10.84 0.40 13.59
C PHE A 122 -12.18 -0.19 13.13
N ALA A 123 -12.68 -1.23 13.82
CA ALA A 123 -13.90 -1.95 13.48
C ALA A 123 -13.95 -2.35 11.98
N LEU A 124 -12.86 -2.94 11.50
CA LEU A 124 -12.74 -3.34 10.10
C LEU A 124 -13.69 -4.49 9.80
N ARG A 125 -14.21 -4.51 8.57
CA ARG A 125 -15.17 -5.51 8.10
C ARG A 125 -14.54 -6.43 7.07
N GLU A 126 -14.88 -7.70 7.14
CA GLU A 126 -14.52 -8.66 6.11
C GLU A 126 -15.70 -8.86 5.15
N ASP A 127 -15.82 -7.98 4.16
CA ASP A 127 -16.97 -7.93 3.26
C ASP A 127 -16.61 -7.60 1.81
N LEU A 128 -15.32 -7.79 1.46
CA LEU A 128 -14.81 -7.63 0.11
C LEU A 128 -14.93 -8.94 -0.66
N THR A 129 -15.36 -8.83 -1.91
CA THR A 129 -15.48 -9.94 -2.85
C THR A 129 -14.82 -9.56 -4.16
N ALA A 130 -14.36 -10.53 -4.93
CA ALA A 130 -13.85 -10.28 -6.27
C ALA A 130 -14.98 -9.71 -7.16
N PRO A 131 -14.76 -8.60 -7.88
CA PRO A 131 -15.69 -8.15 -8.90
C PRO A 131 -15.81 -9.19 -10.03
N GLU A 132 -17.02 -9.39 -10.58
CA GLU A 132 -17.28 -10.42 -11.61
C GLU A 132 -16.36 -10.25 -12.84
N ASP A 133 -16.19 -9.02 -13.33
CA ASP A 133 -15.36 -8.70 -14.50
C ASP A 133 -14.01 -8.07 -14.13
N PHE A 134 -13.43 -8.45 -12.98
CA PHE A 134 -12.17 -7.86 -12.52
C PHE A 134 -11.03 -7.99 -13.55
N SER A 135 -10.97 -9.11 -14.29
CA SER A 135 -9.96 -9.33 -15.33
C SER A 135 -10.06 -8.34 -16.50
N ALA A 136 -11.22 -7.69 -16.70
CA ALA A 136 -11.42 -6.65 -17.71
C ALA A 136 -11.01 -5.25 -17.21
N GLU A 137 -10.76 -5.07 -15.92
CA GLU A 137 -10.35 -3.78 -15.36
C GLU A 137 -8.98 -3.37 -15.94
N PRO A 138 -8.84 -2.14 -16.48
CA PRO A 138 -7.56 -1.68 -17.05
C PRO A 138 -6.37 -1.70 -16.09
N ILE A 139 -6.63 -1.76 -14.78
CA ILE A 139 -5.58 -1.93 -13.77
C ILE A 139 -4.84 -3.26 -13.93
N CYS A 140 -5.50 -4.33 -14.42
CA CYS A 140 -4.92 -5.65 -14.65
C CYS A 140 -3.82 -5.68 -15.72
N ALA A 141 -3.67 -4.61 -16.51
CA ALA A 141 -2.52 -4.45 -17.41
C ALA A 141 -1.24 -3.99 -16.67
N VAL A 142 -1.29 -3.74 -15.36
CA VAL A 142 -0.12 -3.36 -14.54
C VAL A 142 0.57 -4.59 -13.98
N SER A 143 -0.21 -5.58 -13.53
CA SER A 143 0.30 -6.77 -12.87
C SER A 143 -0.72 -7.90 -12.99
N ASP A 144 -0.24 -9.13 -12.87
CA ASP A 144 -1.12 -10.27 -12.65
C ASP A 144 -1.52 -10.29 -11.17
N PHE A 145 -2.75 -9.88 -10.89
CA PHE A 145 -3.27 -9.86 -9.52
C PHE A 145 -3.90 -11.21 -9.22
N ALA A 146 -3.31 -11.97 -8.30
CA ALA A 146 -3.85 -13.24 -7.80
C ALA A 146 -5.03 -12.98 -6.84
N LEU A 147 -6.05 -12.29 -7.34
CA LEU A 147 -7.13 -11.73 -6.51
C LEU A 147 -7.91 -12.81 -5.73
N PRO A 148 -8.26 -13.97 -6.30
CA PRO A 148 -8.94 -15.03 -5.54
C PRO A 148 -8.11 -15.52 -4.34
N GLU A 149 -6.82 -15.82 -4.55
CA GLU A 149 -5.90 -16.26 -3.50
C GLU A 149 -5.69 -15.17 -2.46
N PHE A 150 -5.50 -13.93 -2.92
CA PHE A 150 -5.31 -12.77 -2.06
C PHE A 150 -6.53 -12.50 -1.15
N LEU A 151 -7.75 -12.67 -1.66
CA LEU A 151 -8.97 -12.54 -0.85
C LEU A 151 -9.14 -13.69 0.15
N ALA A 152 -8.70 -14.90 -0.21
CA ALA A 152 -8.68 -16.02 0.74
C ALA A 152 -7.67 -15.78 1.88
N GLU A 153 -6.52 -15.21 1.58
CA GLU A 153 -5.55 -14.78 2.60
C GLU A 153 -6.09 -13.59 3.43
N LEU A 154 -6.79 -12.64 2.82
CA LEU A 154 -7.46 -11.57 3.55
C LEU A 154 -8.48 -12.15 4.54
N HIS A 155 -9.29 -13.14 4.13
CA HIS A 155 -10.18 -13.86 5.05
C HIS A 155 -9.41 -14.49 6.22
N ALA A 156 -8.25 -15.09 5.94
CA ALA A 156 -7.40 -15.66 6.97
C ALA A 156 -6.87 -14.60 7.96
N ASP A 157 -6.58 -13.38 7.51
CA ASP A 157 -6.18 -12.26 8.38
C ASP A 157 -7.26 -11.89 9.42
N PHE A 158 -8.54 -12.08 9.08
CA PHE A 158 -9.67 -11.81 9.99
C PHE A 158 -10.02 -12.97 10.93
N THR A 159 -9.74 -14.20 10.50
CA THR A 159 -10.25 -15.40 11.18
C THR A 159 -9.18 -16.21 11.91
N THR A 160 -7.92 -16.07 11.50
CA THR A 160 -6.81 -16.84 12.09
C THR A 160 -6.34 -16.17 13.37
N PRO A 161 -6.28 -16.88 14.51
CA PRO A 161 -5.70 -16.34 15.73
C PRO A 161 -4.24 -15.92 15.53
N PRO A 162 -3.80 -14.80 16.13
CA PRO A 162 -2.42 -14.37 16.01
C PRO A 162 -1.47 -15.36 16.71
N PRO A 163 -0.19 -15.44 16.31
CA PRO A 163 0.80 -16.18 17.06
C PRO A 163 0.94 -15.59 18.48
N PRO A 164 1.34 -16.39 19.48
CA PRO A 164 1.51 -15.88 20.84
C PRO A 164 2.69 -14.91 20.93
N GLY A 165 2.59 -13.96 21.86
CA GLY A 165 3.63 -12.98 22.17
C GLY A 165 3.35 -11.58 21.63
N ASP A 166 4.37 -10.72 21.75
CA ASP A 166 4.28 -9.31 21.36
C ASP A 166 5.05 -9.03 20.06
N CYS A 167 4.70 -7.92 19.40
CA CYS A 167 5.44 -7.41 18.25
C CYS A 167 6.90 -7.08 18.64
N VAL A 168 7.85 -7.39 17.78
CA VAL A 168 9.29 -7.14 18.03
C VAL A 168 9.83 -6.00 17.19
N TYR A 169 9.59 -6.03 15.88
CA TYR A 169 10.14 -5.07 14.91
C TYR A 169 9.11 -4.03 14.52
N PHE A 170 7.91 -4.46 14.12
CA PHE A 170 6.83 -3.53 13.76
C PHE A 170 5.78 -3.53 14.86
N THR A 171 5.90 -2.56 15.77
CA THR A 171 5.05 -2.48 16.98
C THR A 171 3.77 -1.68 16.75
N LYS A 172 2.82 -1.77 17.68
CA LYS A 172 1.59 -0.95 17.68
C LYS A 172 1.91 0.55 17.59
N ALA A 173 2.93 1.01 18.31
CA ALA A 173 3.34 2.42 18.27
C ALA A 173 3.82 2.85 16.88
N ILE A 174 4.60 2.01 16.19
CA ILE A 174 5.05 2.30 14.83
C ILE A 174 3.88 2.24 13.84
N ALA A 175 2.94 1.32 14.02
CA ALA A 175 1.71 1.26 13.22
C ALA A 175 0.86 2.53 13.38
N GLU A 176 0.72 3.04 14.61
CA GLU A 176 0.03 4.30 14.89
C GLU A 176 0.76 5.52 14.32
N GLU A 177 2.09 5.55 14.40
CA GLU A 177 2.92 6.59 13.78
C GLU A 177 2.73 6.59 12.25
N PHE A 178 2.76 5.41 11.63
CA PHE A 178 2.47 5.25 10.22
C PHE A 178 1.09 5.81 9.85
N LEU A 179 0.03 5.42 10.55
CA LEU A 179 -1.33 5.92 10.27
C LEU A 179 -1.43 7.44 10.48
N THR A 180 -0.79 7.96 11.53
CA THR A 180 -0.74 9.39 11.85
C THR A 180 -0.03 10.21 10.77
N ALA A 181 0.97 9.64 10.10
CA ALA A 181 1.66 10.28 8.99
C ALA A 181 0.93 10.10 7.65
N ALA A 182 0.46 8.88 7.36
CA ALA A 182 -0.07 8.50 6.05
C ALA A 182 -1.46 9.07 5.79
N VAL A 183 -2.37 9.02 6.77
CA VAL A 183 -3.76 9.45 6.58
C VAL A 183 -3.84 10.96 6.26
N PRO A 184 -3.19 11.88 7.01
CA PRO A 184 -3.21 13.30 6.66
C PRO A 184 -2.56 13.61 5.32
N LEU A 185 -1.50 12.88 4.93
CA LEU A 185 -0.88 13.05 3.62
C LEU A 185 -1.85 12.64 2.49
N CYS A 186 -2.52 11.50 2.63
CA CYS A 186 -3.54 11.05 1.67
C CYS A 186 -4.68 12.07 1.53
N ARG A 187 -5.15 12.66 2.63
CA ARG A 187 -6.19 13.69 2.61
C ARG A 187 -5.75 14.95 1.87
N ARG A 188 -4.52 15.42 2.12
CA ARG A 188 -3.94 16.54 1.35
C ARG A 188 -3.81 16.21 -0.12
N GLU A 189 -3.45 14.96 -0.43
CA GLU A 189 -3.34 14.51 -1.82
C GLU A 189 -4.70 14.50 -2.51
N ILE A 190 -5.76 13.97 -1.88
CA ILE A 190 -7.14 14.05 -2.38
C ILE A 190 -7.54 15.50 -2.66
N ALA A 191 -7.26 16.41 -1.72
CA ALA A 191 -7.58 17.83 -1.89
C ALA A 191 -6.82 18.47 -3.07
N ALA A 192 -5.51 18.17 -3.20
CA ALA A 192 -4.70 18.68 -4.30
C ALA A 192 -5.16 18.13 -5.66
N LEU A 193 -5.53 16.85 -5.75
CA LEU A 193 -6.02 16.23 -6.99
C LEU A 193 -7.27 16.94 -7.52
N ARG A 194 -8.17 17.38 -6.65
CA ARG A 194 -9.38 18.15 -7.03
C ARG A 194 -9.06 19.49 -7.68
N GLU A 195 -7.87 20.03 -7.41
CA GLU A 195 -7.36 21.26 -8.02
C GLU A 195 -6.44 21.01 -9.23
N GLY A 196 -6.30 19.74 -9.68
CA GLY A 196 -5.34 19.36 -10.72
C GLY A 196 -3.88 19.45 -10.29
N LYS A 197 -3.62 19.39 -8.97
CA LYS A 197 -2.29 19.48 -8.34
C LYS A 197 -1.94 18.17 -7.64
N THR A 198 -0.75 18.13 -7.03
CA THR A 198 -0.31 17.07 -6.13
C THR A 198 0.25 17.68 -4.85
N ALA A 199 0.07 16.99 -3.72
CA ALA A 199 0.68 17.35 -2.44
C ALA A 199 1.97 16.53 -2.17
N VAL A 200 2.14 15.39 -2.84
CA VAL A 200 3.33 14.54 -2.76
C VAL A 200 4.29 14.86 -3.91
N ASP A 201 5.52 15.22 -3.56
CA ASP A 201 6.67 15.17 -4.47
C ASP A 201 7.31 13.79 -4.37
N GLU A 202 6.91 12.86 -5.24
CA GLU A 202 7.39 11.47 -5.23
C GLU A 202 8.93 11.35 -5.28
N ARG A 203 9.62 12.29 -5.92
CA ARG A 203 11.08 12.27 -6.05
C ARG A 203 11.77 12.64 -4.75
N ALA A 204 11.19 13.56 -3.97
CA ALA A 204 11.68 13.89 -2.63
C ALA A 204 11.57 12.71 -1.65
N TRP A 205 10.71 11.73 -1.94
CA TRP A 205 10.52 10.52 -1.14
C TRP A 205 11.25 9.29 -1.70
N ALA A 206 12.04 9.45 -2.76
CA ALA A 206 12.88 8.37 -3.30
C ALA A 206 13.93 7.91 -2.28
N TRP A 207 14.34 6.65 -2.37
CA TRP A 207 15.26 6.03 -1.42
C TRP A 207 16.39 5.27 -2.14
N GLU A 208 17.46 4.95 -1.40
CA GLU A 208 18.65 4.29 -1.92
C GLU A 208 18.37 2.88 -2.48
N ALA A 209 18.82 2.64 -3.71
CA ALA A 209 18.60 1.41 -4.46
C ALA A 209 19.14 0.16 -3.77
N ARG A 210 20.26 0.30 -3.03
CA ARG A 210 20.94 -0.77 -2.29
C ARG A 210 20.09 -1.41 -1.20
N GLN A 211 19.00 -0.77 -0.79
CA GLN A 211 18.02 -1.37 0.13
C GLN A 211 17.16 -2.45 -0.56
N GLU A 212 17.21 -2.55 -1.89
CA GLU A 212 16.46 -3.50 -2.73
C GLU A 212 17.29 -3.91 -3.97
N PRO A 213 18.27 -4.81 -3.84
CA PRO A 213 19.22 -5.13 -4.91
C PRO A 213 18.58 -5.80 -6.15
N ASN A 214 17.38 -6.38 -6.02
CA ASN A 214 16.76 -7.21 -7.06
C ASN A 214 15.80 -6.47 -8.01
N LEU A 215 15.67 -5.14 -7.90
CA LEU A 215 14.91 -4.35 -8.86
C LEU A 215 15.80 -4.06 -10.09
N SER A 216 15.53 -4.73 -11.22
CA SER A 216 16.18 -4.41 -12.50
C SER A 216 15.87 -2.97 -12.90
N THR A 217 16.86 -2.29 -13.48
CA THR A 217 16.67 -0.98 -14.13
C THR A 217 15.71 -1.13 -15.30
N PRO A 218 14.69 -0.26 -15.45
CA PRO A 218 13.96 -0.18 -16.71
C PRO A 218 14.97 0.08 -17.84
N CYS A 219 14.92 -0.70 -18.92
CA CYS A 219 15.58 -0.31 -20.15
C CYS A 219 15.07 1.08 -20.52
N GLU A 220 15.99 2.03 -20.73
CA GLU A 220 15.64 3.31 -21.33
C GLU A 220 14.93 3.05 -22.67
N PRO A 221 13.86 3.79 -22.99
CA PRO A 221 13.24 3.68 -24.31
C PRO A 221 14.27 4.11 -25.35
N SER A 222 14.64 3.16 -26.22
CA SER A 222 15.42 3.37 -27.42
C SER A 222 14.65 4.18 -28.46
#